data_AF-A0A967JVK3-F1
#
_entry.id   AF-A0A967JVK3-F1
#
_cell.length_a   1.000
_cell.length_b   1.000
_cell.length_c   1.000
_cell.angle_alpha   90.00
_cell.angle_beta   90.00
_cell.angle_gamma   90.00
#
_symmetry.space_group_name_H-M   'P 1'
#
loop_
_entity.id
_entity.type
_entity.pdbx_description
1 polymer ?
#
loop_
_entity_poly.entity_id
_entity_poly.type
_entity_poly.pdbx_seq_one_letter_code
_entity_poly.pdbx_strand_id
1 'polypeptide(L)'
;MGVVYLAERADGQFEQRVALKLIKRGIDTDEIIERFLQERQILARLDHPNIARLLDGGVTETGQPYFAMEYIAGVPLTAYCDEHRLDVEARLRLFEHVGEAVQYAHRNLIVHRDLKPSNILVTEDGTVKLLDFGIARLMDDEAAPALTQTGMRVLSPAYAAPEQVAGEPVTTATDVYSLGVVLYELLTGHNPHAERPEGGRDVKRPSAAVTSTAARLDGSSETGTPQEIARSRATQPERLRRRLSGDLDTICLKALRPEPEQRYDSAAAFGEDLKRHLAGLPVEARAGAAGYRLRKFIRRNRMLVGATGLVILALGVGLAATLWQAQRARTQAARA
;
A
#
# COMPACT_ATOMS: atom_id res chain seq x y z
N MET A 1 -18.48 -15.52 5.83
CA MET A 1 -19.88 -15.22 6.17
C MET A 1 -20.84 -15.46 5.01
N GLY A 2 -20.40 -15.32 3.74
CA GLY A 2 -21.24 -15.65 2.59
C GLY A 2 -20.49 -16.36 1.47
N VAL A 3 -21.24 -16.81 0.45
CA VAL A 3 -20.73 -17.33 -0.82
C VAL A 3 -21.00 -16.26 -1.89
N VAL A 4 -20.01 -16.03 -2.76
CA VAL A 4 -20.12 -15.07 -3.87
C VAL A 4 -20.29 -15.85 -5.17
N TYR A 5 -21.29 -15.48 -5.95
CA TYR A 5 -21.58 -16.04 -7.26
C TYR A 5 -21.45 -14.98 -8.34
N LEU A 6 -20.97 -15.37 -9.52
CA LEU A 6 -21.25 -14.60 -10.73
C LEU A 6 -22.72 -14.84 -11.09
N ALA A 7 -23.49 -13.77 -11.21
CA ALA A 7 -24.90 -13.82 -11.55
C ALA A 7 -25.20 -12.90 -12.73
N GLU A 8 -26.27 -13.23 -13.45
CA GLU A 8 -26.80 -12.43 -14.55
C GLU A 8 -28.21 -11.98 -14.22
N ARG A 9 -28.53 -10.76 -14.61
CA ARG A 9 -29.87 -10.21 -14.45
C ARG A 9 -30.84 -10.97 -15.38
N ALA A 10 -31.90 -11.52 -14.80
CA ALA A 10 -32.83 -12.43 -15.48
C ALA A 10 -34.21 -11.82 -15.79
N ASP A 11 -34.36 -10.49 -15.69
CA ASP A 11 -35.64 -9.80 -15.95
C ASP A 11 -35.94 -9.59 -17.44
N GLY A 12 -35.01 -9.98 -18.33
CA GLY A 12 -35.14 -9.84 -19.78
C GLY A 12 -35.10 -8.39 -20.27
N GLN A 13 -34.81 -7.42 -19.40
CA GLN A 13 -34.79 -6.00 -19.75
C GLN A 13 -33.36 -5.51 -20.06
N PHE A 14 -32.37 -6.03 -19.33
CA PHE A 14 -30.97 -5.64 -19.51
C PHE A 14 -30.03 -6.82 -19.31
N GLU A 15 -28.99 -6.92 -20.14
CA GLU A 15 -27.88 -7.83 -19.92
C GLU A 15 -26.89 -7.19 -18.93
N GLN A 16 -26.85 -7.70 -17.71
CA GLN A 16 -25.95 -7.20 -16.68
C GLN A 16 -25.42 -8.35 -15.82
N ARG A 17 -24.09 -8.44 -15.73
CA ARG A 17 -23.38 -9.36 -14.83
C ARG A 17 -23.09 -8.69 -13.50
N VAL A 18 -23.29 -9.41 -12.40
CA VAL A 18 -23.09 -8.93 -11.03
C VAL A 18 -22.37 -9.97 -10.19
N ALA A 19 -21.66 -9.53 -9.16
CA ALA A 19 -21.21 -10.40 -8.09
C ALA A 19 -22.28 -10.44 -7.01
N LEU A 20 -22.92 -11.59 -6.82
CA LEU A 20 -24.01 -11.79 -5.87
C LEU A 20 -23.47 -12.49 -4.62
N LYS A 21 -23.48 -11.79 -3.48
CA LYS A 21 -23.04 -12.33 -2.19
C LYS A 21 -24.27 -12.74 -1.39
N LEU A 22 -24.32 -13.99 -0.93
CA LEU A 22 -25.38 -14.52 -0.07
C LEU A 22 -24.80 -15.05 1.24
N ILE A 23 -25.51 -14.89 2.35
CA ILE A 23 -25.12 -15.52 3.63
C ILE A 23 -25.13 -17.04 3.49
N LYS A 24 -24.15 -17.77 4.02
CA LYS A 24 -24.15 -19.24 3.91
C LYS A 24 -25.28 -19.85 4.77
N ARG A 25 -26.09 -20.74 4.17
CA ARG A 25 -27.17 -21.46 4.88
C ARG A 25 -26.62 -22.24 6.09
N GLY A 26 -27.29 -22.15 7.24
CA GLY A 26 -26.90 -22.82 8.49
C GLY A 26 -25.83 -22.09 9.30
N ILE A 27 -25.48 -20.85 8.92
CA ILE A 27 -24.61 -19.94 9.68
C ILE A 27 -25.27 -18.55 9.79
N ASP A 28 -26.60 -18.53 9.75
CA ASP A 28 -27.49 -17.38 9.72
C ASP A 28 -28.01 -17.04 11.13
N THR A 29 -27.11 -17.00 12.11
CA THR A 29 -27.44 -16.42 13.41
C THR A 29 -27.80 -14.95 13.25
N ASP A 30 -28.65 -14.42 14.14
CA ASP A 30 -29.08 -13.01 14.10
C ASP A 30 -27.88 -12.05 14.00
N GLU A 31 -26.82 -12.36 14.75
CA GLU A 31 -25.56 -11.59 14.72
C GLU A 31 -24.87 -11.59 13.34
N ILE A 32 -24.87 -12.71 12.61
CA ILE A 32 -24.25 -12.78 11.28
C ILE A 32 -25.12 -12.06 10.24
N ILE A 33 -26.44 -12.14 10.40
CA ILE A 33 -27.40 -11.38 9.58
C ILE A 33 -27.18 -9.88 9.79
N GLU A 34 -27.11 -9.42 11.03
CA GLU A 34 -26.86 -8.01 11.36
C GLU A 34 -25.53 -7.53 10.75
N ARG A 35 -24.45 -8.29 10.92
CA ARG A 35 -23.14 -7.98 10.31
C ARG A 35 -23.22 -7.85 8.78
N PHE A 36 -23.95 -8.75 8.13
CA PHE A 36 -24.13 -8.73 6.69
C PHE A 36 -24.96 -7.52 6.22
N LEU A 37 -26.01 -7.16 6.96
CA LEU A 37 -26.82 -5.97 6.69
C LEU A 37 -26.04 -4.68 6.90
N GLN A 38 -25.18 -4.62 7.92
CA GLN A 38 -24.25 -3.51 8.14
C GLN A 38 -23.24 -3.39 6.99
N GLU A 39 -22.67 -4.50 6.53
CA GLU A 39 -21.77 -4.53 5.37
C GLU A 39 -22.43 -3.93 4.12
N ARG A 40 -23.65 -4.38 3.82
CA ARG A 40 -24.48 -3.83 2.74
C ARG A 40 -24.70 -2.32 2.90
N GLN A 41 -25.04 -1.86 4.10
CA GLN A 41 -25.33 -0.44 4.35
C GLN A 41 -24.10 0.46 4.24
N ILE A 42 -22.91 -0.05 4.59
CA ILE A 42 -21.64 0.66 4.42
C ILE A 42 -21.29 0.78 2.94
N LEU A 43 -21.38 -0.33 2.19
CA LEU A 43 -21.13 -0.31 0.74
C LEU A 43 -22.10 0.63 0.00
N ALA A 44 -23.35 0.72 0.45
CA ALA A 44 -24.34 1.65 -0.12
C ALA A 44 -23.96 3.14 0.00
N ARG A 45 -23.06 3.49 0.93
CA ARG A 45 -22.60 4.88 1.14
C ARG A 45 -21.34 5.23 0.33
N LEU A 46 -20.73 4.25 -0.31
CA LEU A 46 -19.47 4.43 -1.02
C LEU A 46 -19.72 4.52 -2.52
N ASP A 47 -19.33 5.64 -3.12
CA ASP A 47 -19.30 5.82 -4.57
C ASP A 47 -17.92 6.38 -4.95
N HIS A 48 -17.04 5.49 -5.41
CA HIS A 48 -15.68 5.83 -5.79
C HIS A 48 -15.25 4.93 -6.95
N PRO A 49 -14.54 5.45 -7.98
CA PRO A 49 -14.16 4.66 -9.15
C PRO A 49 -13.36 3.40 -8.79
N ASN A 50 -12.54 3.47 -7.74
CA ASN A 50 -11.70 2.36 -7.26
C ASN A 50 -12.30 1.55 -6.10
N ILE A 51 -13.60 1.65 -5.82
CA ILE A 51 -14.31 0.80 -4.86
C ILE A 51 -15.44 0.10 -5.61
N ALA A 52 -15.62 -1.21 -5.41
CA ALA A 52 -16.73 -1.92 -6.03
C ALA A 52 -18.09 -1.36 -5.56
N ARG A 53 -18.93 -1.00 -6.53
CA ARG A 53 -20.22 -0.37 -6.26
C ARG A 53 -21.26 -1.40 -5.84
N LEU A 54 -22.04 -1.08 -4.80
CA LEU A 54 -23.28 -1.81 -4.49
C LEU A 54 -24.35 -1.48 -5.54
N LEU A 55 -24.93 -2.51 -6.15
CA LEU A 55 -25.97 -2.36 -7.16
C LEU A 55 -27.36 -2.57 -6.58
N ASP A 56 -27.53 -3.59 -5.73
CA ASP A 56 -28.82 -3.93 -5.13
C ASP A 56 -28.64 -4.78 -3.87
N GLY A 57 -29.72 -5.00 -3.12
CA GLY A 57 -29.76 -6.02 -2.10
C GLY A 57 -31.14 -6.27 -1.53
N GLY A 58 -31.33 -7.46 -0.99
CA GLY A 58 -32.65 -7.91 -0.55
C GLY A 58 -32.58 -9.16 0.31
N VAL A 59 -33.71 -9.87 0.35
CA VAL A 59 -33.86 -11.15 1.03
C VAL A 59 -34.50 -12.10 0.02
N THR A 60 -33.96 -13.32 -0.08
CA THR A 60 -34.56 -14.37 -0.93
C THR A 60 -35.92 -14.81 -0.38
N GLU A 61 -36.73 -15.50 -1.18
CA GLU A 61 -37.99 -16.12 -0.73
C GLU A 61 -37.80 -17.05 0.47
N THR A 62 -36.60 -17.65 0.59
CA THR A 62 -36.23 -18.51 1.71
C THR A 62 -35.71 -17.76 2.95
N GLY A 63 -35.84 -16.42 2.99
CA GLY A 63 -35.42 -15.60 4.13
C GLY A 63 -33.93 -15.24 4.19
N GLN A 64 -33.14 -15.66 3.21
CA GLN A 64 -31.68 -15.47 3.19
C GLN A 64 -31.31 -14.07 2.65
N PRO A 65 -30.60 -13.21 3.41
CA PRO A 65 -30.13 -11.93 2.93
C PRO A 65 -29.10 -12.06 1.81
N TYR A 66 -29.16 -11.13 0.86
CA TYR A 66 -28.18 -11.01 -0.23
C TYR A 66 -27.90 -9.54 -0.58
N PHE A 67 -26.77 -9.33 -1.25
CA PHE A 67 -26.54 -8.12 -2.01
C PHE A 67 -25.79 -8.39 -3.31
N ALA A 68 -26.07 -7.57 -4.32
CA ALA A 68 -25.44 -7.59 -5.63
C ALA A 68 -24.50 -6.39 -5.74
N MET A 69 -23.26 -6.64 -6.17
CA MET A 69 -22.26 -5.62 -6.43
C MET A 69 -21.77 -5.69 -7.87
N GLU A 70 -21.06 -4.65 -8.29
CA GLU A 70 -20.31 -4.61 -9.55
C GLU A 70 -19.47 -5.88 -9.71
N TYR A 71 -19.68 -6.62 -10.81
CA TYR A 71 -18.81 -7.73 -11.16
C TYR A 71 -17.48 -7.18 -11.69
N ILE A 72 -16.38 -7.50 -11.01
CA ILE A 72 -15.04 -7.09 -11.42
C ILE A 72 -14.35 -8.27 -12.11
N ALA A 73 -14.22 -8.18 -13.43
CA ALA A 73 -13.39 -9.09 -14.22
C ALA A 73 -11.91 -8.70 -14.08
N GLY A 74 -11.30 -9.06 -12.95
CA GLY A 74 -9.91 -8.73 -12.64
C GLY A 74 -9.23 -9.80 -11.81
N VAL A 75 -7.92 -9.62 -11.61
CA VAL A 75 -7.07 -10.51 -10.80
C VAL A 75 -6.47 -9.74 -9.62
N PRO A 76 -6.04 -10.40 -8.54
CA PRO A 76 -5.40 -9.72 -7.40
C PRO A 76 -4.22 -8.84 -7.83
N LEU A 77 -4.05 -7.69 -7.18
CA LEU A 77 -3.03 -6.69 -7.52
C LEU A 77 -1.61 -7.27 -7.67
N THR A 78 -1.20 -8.14 -6.76
CA THR A 78 0.12 -8.78 -6.79
C THR A 78 0.28 -9.68 -8.01
N ALA A 79 -0.74 -10.48 -8.32
CA ALA A 79 -0.78 -11.34 -9.51
C ALA A 79 -0.74 -10.51 -10.80
N TYR A 80 -1.58 -9.48 -10.92
CA TYR A 80 -1.61 -8.59 -12.08
C TYR A 80 -0.24 -8.00 -12.38
N CYS A 81 0.43 -7.48 -11.34
CA CYS A 81 1.75 -6.86 -11.49
C CYS A 81 2.83 -7.87 -11.89
N ASP A 82 2.74 -9.11 -11.42
CA ASP A 82 3.72 -10.17 -11.68
C ASP A 82 3.54 -10.74 -13.09
N GLU A 83 2.31 -11.00 -13.51
CA GLU A 83 1.94 -11.46 -14.86
C GLU A 83 2.37 -10.45 -15.93
N HIS A 84 2.09 -9.16 -15.71
CA HIS A 84 2.46 -8.09 -16.64
C HIS A 84 3.94 -7.65 -16.49
N ARG A 85 4.66 -8.23 -15.52
CA ARG A 85 6.05 -7.89 -15.17
C ARG A 85 6.27 -6.38 -14.99
N LEU A 86 5.39 -5.74 -14.22
CA LEU A 86 5.49 -4.31 -13.96
C LEU A 86 6.74 -3.99 -13.12
N ASP A 87 7.42 -2.91 -13.47
CA ASP A 87 8.54 -2.39 -12.67
C ASP A 87 8.05 -1.77 -11.35
N VAL A 88 9.00 -1.38 -10.49
CA VAL A 88 8.68 -0.81 -9.18
C VAL A 88 7.83 0.45 -9.32
N GLU A 89 8.18 1.34 -10.23
CA GLU A 89 7.47 2.59 -10.44
C GLU A 89 6.02 2.39 -10.91
N ALA A 90 5.77 1.47 -11.84
CA ALA A 90 4.43 1.14 -12.31
C ALA A 90 3.58 0.51 -11.20
N ARG A 91 4.17 -0.37 -10.38
CA ARG A 91 3.50 -0.95 -9.21
C ARG A 91 3.07 0.11 -8.20
N LEU A 92 3.94 1.09 -7.94
CA LEU A 92 3.63 2.20 -7.04
C LEU A 92 2.47 3.06 -7.56
N ARG A 93 2.42 3.32 -8.88
CA ARG A 93 1.31 4.07 -9.50
C ARG A 93 -0.04 3.34 -9.39
N LEU A 94 -0.06 2.02 -9.57
CA LEU A 94 -1.28 1.24 -9.28
C LEU A 94 -1.65 1.33 -7.81
N PHE A 95 -0.66 1.21 -6.93
CA PHE A 95 -0.87 1.23 -5.49
C PHE A 95 -1.35 2.60 -4.96
N GLU A 96 -1.03 3.71 -5.63
CA GLU A 96 -1.61 5.03 -5.32
C GLU A 96 -3.15 5.02 -5.36
N HIS A 97 -3.76 4.33 -6.34
CA HIS A 97 -5.22 4.21 -6.45
C HIS A 97 -5.82 3.41 -5.27
N VAL A 98 -5.08 2.43 -4.74
CA VAL A 98 -5.48 1.71 -3.51
C VAL A 98 -5.51 2.67 -2.33
N GLY A 99 -4.46 3.47 -2.15
CA GLY A 99 -4.38 4.49 -1.10
C GLY A 99 -5.50 5.53 -1.21
N GLU A 100 -5.84 5.95 -2.42
CA GLU A 100 -6.95 6.88 -2.69
C GLU A 100 -8.32 6.28 -2.33
N ALA A 101 -8.57 5.03 -2.70
CA ALA A 101 -9.80 4.31 -2.33
C ALA A 101 -9.95 4.16 -0.81
N VAL A 102 -8.87 3.77 -0.11
CA VAL A 102 -8.88 3.63 1.36
C VAL A 102 -9.08 4.99 2.02
N GLN A 103 -8.40 6.03 1.55
CA GLN A 103 -8.58 7.38 2.06
C GLN A 103 -10.02 7.89 1.85
N TYR A 104 -10.65 7.55 0.72
CA TYR A 104 -12.05 7.88 0.47
C TYR A 104 -12.97 7.21 1.51
N ALA A 105 -12.76 5.92 1.79
CA ALA A 105 -13.49 5.21 2.84
C ALA A 105 -13.30 5.87 4.22
N HIS A 106 -12.06 6.22 4.58
CA HIS A 106 -11.74 6.89 5.86
C HIS A 106 -12.45 8.24 6.00
N ARG A 107 -12.58 9.02 4.93
CA ARG A 107 -13.34 10.29 4.94
C ARG A 107 -14.84 10.08 5.17
N ASN A 108 -15.36 8.90 4.81
CA ASN A 108 -16.72 8.48 5.08
C ASN A 108 -16.85 7.71 6.41
N LEU A 109 -15.85 7.83 7.30
CA LEU A 109 -15.81 7.22 8.64
C LEU A 109 -15.83 5.68 8.61
N ILE A 110 -15.37 5.08 7.51
CA ILE A 110 -15.34 3.63 7.32
C ILE A 110 -13.89 3.16 7.34
N VAL A 111 -13.57 2.26 8.26
CA VAL A 111 -12.29 1.52 8.30
C VAL A 111 -12.50 0.18 7.58
N HIS A 112 -11.56 -0.19 6.71
CA HIS A 112 -11.66 -1.41 5.90
C HIS A 112 -11.44 -2.69 6.71
N ARG A 113 -10.48 -2.71 7.63
CA ARG A 113 -10.18 -3.80 8.59
C ARG A 113 -9.67 -5.13 8.00
N ASP A 114 -9.84 -5.36 6.70
CA ASP A 114 -9.37 -6.60 6.03
C ASP A 114 -8.64 -6.32 4.70
N LEU A 115 -7.73 -5.35 4.69
CA LEU A 115 -6.93 -5.07 3.49
C LEU A 115 -5.91 -6.19 3.24
N LYS A 116 -5.96 -6.78 2.05
CA LYS A 116 -5.07 -7.84 1.56
C LYS A 116 -5.15 -7.93 0.04
N PRO A 117 -4.17 -8.57 -0.64
CA PRO A 117 -4.13 -8.61 -2.11
C PRO A 117 -5.39 -9.18 -2.76
N SER A 118 -6.03 -10.19 -2.17
CA SER A 118 -7.26 -10.77 -2.72
C SER A 118 -8.50 -9.87 -2.65
N ASN A 119 -8.46 -8.80 -1.84
CA ASN A 119 -9.51 -7.78 -1.78
C ASN A 119 -9.18 -6.55 -2.65
N ILE A 120 -8.08 -6.59 -3.42
CA ILE A 120 -7.65 -5.51 -4.30
C ILE A 120 -7.48 -6.11 -5.69
N LEU A 121 -8.50 -5.98 -6.54
CA LEU A 121 -8.45 -6.48 -7.90
C LEU A 121 -7.97 -5.41 -8.88
N VAL A 122 -7.37 -5.86 -9.97
CA VAL A 122 -6.99 -5.05 -11.11
C VAL A 122 -7.59 -5.68 -12.35
N THR A 123 -8.35 -4.90 -13.09
CA THR A 123 -8.95 -5.28 -14.36
C THR A 123 -7.91 -5.28 -15.49
N GLU A 124 -8.24 -5.86 -16.64
CA GLU A 124 -7.33 -5.93 -17.80
C GLU A 124 -6.88 -4.56 -18.31
N ASP A 125 -7.71 -3.52 -18.19
CA ASP A 125 -7.37 -2.14 -18.53
C ASP A 125 -6.52 -1.42 -17.46
N GLY A 126 -6.16 -2.11 -16.36
CA GLY A 126 -5.35 -1.57 -15.28
C GLY A 126 -6.12 -0.78 -14.23
N THR A 127 -7.44 -0.85 -14.21
CA THR A 127 -8.27 -0.18 -13.19
C THR A 127 -8.26 -0.96 -11.88
N VAL A 128 -7.86 -0.30 -10.79
CA VAL A 128 -7.86 -0.87 -9.43
C VAL A 128 -9.26 -0.82 -8.84
N LYS A 129 -9.69 -1.92 -8.19
CA LYS A 129 -10.97 -2.05 -7.49
C LYS A 129 -10.78 -2.67 -6.11
N LEU A 130 -11.12 -1.92 -5.08
CA LEU A 130 -11.15 -2.36 -3.69
C LEU A 130 -12.48 -3.04 -3.39
N LEU A 131 -12.41 -4.22 -2.77
CA LEU A 131 -13.54 -5.11 -2.46
C LEU A 131 -13.65 -5.37 -0.95
N ASP A 132 -14.81 -5.87 -0.53
CA ASP A 132 -15.04 -6.56 0.76
C ASP A 132 -14.46 -5.85 2.00
N PHE A 133 -15.23 -4.90 2.54
CA PHE A 133 -14.92 -4.30 3.84
C PHE A 133 -15.13 -5.34 4.94
N GLY A 134 -14.14 -5.51 5.83
CA GLY A 134 -14.09 -6.52 6.89
C GLY A 134 -15.07 -6.30 8.05
N ILE A 135 -16.29 -5.85 7.77
CA ILE A 135 -17.34 -5.39 8.69
C ILE A 135 -17.89 -6.52 9.55
N ALA A 136 -17.65 -7.77 9.14
CA ALA A 136 -17.71 -8.98 9.96
C ALA A 136 -17.03 -8.86 11.35
N ARG A 137 -16.14 -7.87 11.54
CA ARG A 137 -15.29 -7.65 12.73
C ARG A 137 -15.69 -6.43 13.57
N LEU A 138 -16.89 -5.85 13.38
CA LEU A 138 -17.25 -4.54 13.98
C LEU A 138 -17.76 -4.56 15.44
N MET A 139 -18.17 -5.70 15.99
CA MET A 139 -18.92 -5.74 17.25
C MET A 139 -18.17 -6.33 18.45
N ASP A 140 -16.87 -6.62 18.32
CA ASP A 140 -16.03 -6.98 19.48
C ASP A 140 -15.69 -5.77 20.37
N ASP A 141 -15.99 -4.54 19.94
CA ASP A 141 -15.58 -3.30 20.60
C ASP A 141 -16.49 -2.85 21.78
N GLU A 142 -17.70 -3.40 21.97
CA GLU A 142 -18.63 -2.92 23.02
C GLU A 142 -18.99 -3.91 24.14
N ALA A 143 -18.70 -5.21 24.03
CA ALA A 143 -18.91 -6.12 25.16
C ALA A 143 -18.06 -7.40 25.08
N ALA A 144 -17.23 -7.55 26.12
CA ALA A 144 -16.54 -8.75 26.58
C ALA A 144 -15.10 -9.00 26.07
N PRO A 145 -14.18 -9.35 27.00
CA PRO A 145 -12.84 -9.78 26.63
C PRO A 145 -12.94 -11.10 25.87
N ALA A 146 -12.33 -11.16 24.69
CA ALA A 146 -11.86 -12.36 24.00
C ALA A 146 -12.41 -13.70 24.54
N LEU A 147 -13.70 -13.96 24.34
CA LEU A 147 -14.26 -15.31 24.46
C LEU A 147 -14.68 -15.73 23.06
N THR A 148 -13.71 -16.28 22.36
CA THR A 148 -13.93 -17.22 21.25
C THR A 148 -14.75 -18.40 21.77
N GLN A 149 -16.07 -18.27 21.89
CA GLN A 149 -16.98 -19.40 22.16
C GLN A 149 -17.25 -20.26 20.93
N THR A 150 -16.59 -19.98 19.81
CA THR A 150 -16.44 -20.92 18.71
C THR A 150 -15.11 -20.60 18.05
N GLY A 151 -14.16 -21.55 18.03
CA GLY A 151 -12.75 -21.36 17.67
C GLY A 151 -12.43 -20.93 16.23
N MET A 152 -13.26 -20.10 15.60
CA MET A 152 -12.96 -19.43 14.35
C MET A 152 -12.18 -18.15 14.63
N ARG A 153 -10.84 -18.21 14.56
CA ARG A 153 -10.03 -17.02 14.34
C ARG A 153 -10.30 -16.50 12.92
N VAL A 154 -11.18 -15.51 12.79
CA VAL A 154 -11.61 -14.89 11.50
C VAL A 154 -10.69 -13.71 11.11
N LEU A 155 -9.38 -13.86 11.30
CA LEU A 155 -8.37 -12.93 10.79
C LEU A 155 -7.57 -13.62 9.70
N SER A 156 -7.22 -12.91 8.62
CA SER A 156 -6.10 -13.32 7.76
C SER A 156 -4.82 -12.89 8.49
N PRO A 157 -4.16 -13.78 9.27
CA PRO A 157 -3.18 -13.35 10.27
C PRO A 157 -1.95 -12.68 9.65
N ALA A 158 -1.71 -12.95 8.36
CA ALA A 158 -0.60 -12.42 7.58
C ALA A 158 -0.68 -10.91 7.29
N TYR A 159 -1.85 -10.28 7.40
CA TYR A 159 -2.07 -8.85 7.08
C TYR A 159 -2.69 -8.05 8.24
N ALA A 160 -3.04 -8.73 9.33
CA ALA A 160 -3.66 -8.10 10.49
C ALA A 160 -2.65 -7.22 11.24
N ALA A 161 -3.08 -6.02 11.63
CA ALA A 161 -2.27 -5.14 12.46
C ALA A 161 -2.12 -5.71 13.88
N PRO A 162 -1.05 -5.34 14.62
CA PRO A 162 -0.83 -5.80 15.99
C PRO A 162 -2.04 -5.59 16.91
N GLU A 163 -2.69 -4.43 16.83
CA GLU A 163 -3.89 -4.10 17.60
C GLU A 163 -5.06 -5.04 17.27
N GLN A 164 -5.22 -5.46 16.00
CA GLN A 164 -6.26 -6.43 15.62
C GLN A 164 -5.98 -7.81 16.18
N VAL A 165 -4.71 -8.22 16.25
CA VAL A 165 -4.31 -9.50 16.82
C VAL A 165 -4.46 -9.48 18.35
N ALA A 166 -4.21 -8.33 18.97
CA ALA A 166 -4.36 -8.11 20.41
C ALA A 166 -5.81 -7.91 20.86
N GLY A 167 -6.74 -7.65 19.93
CA GLY A 167 -8.13 -7.28 20.25
C GLY A 167 -8.24 -5.87 20.82
N GLU A 168 -7.30 -4.99 20.47
CA GLU A 168 -7.31 -3.56 20.82
C GLU A 168 -8.14 -2.76 19.80
N PRO A 169 -8.56 -1.52 20.15
CA PRO A 169 -9.42 -0.71 19.30
C PRO A 169 -8.86 -0.48 17.90
N VAL A 170 -9.69 -0.77 16.90
CA VAL A 170 -9.32 -0.63 15.47
C VAL A 170 -9.57 0.79 14.98
N THR A 171 -8.58 1.38 14.31
CA THR A 171 -8.66 2.75 13.78
C THR A 171 -8.20 2.81 12.32
N THR A 172 -8.19 3.99 11.71
CA THR A 172 -7.63 4.19 10.36
C THR A 172 -6.15 3.79 10.27
N ALA A 173 -5.41 3.88 11.39
CA ALA A 173 -4.00 3.45 11.46
C ALA A 173 -3.83 1.93 11.29
N THR A 174 -4.89 1.15 11.56
CA THR A 174 -4.94 -0.28 11.29
C THR A 174 -4.89 -0.56 9.79
N ASP A 175 -5.69 0.17 9.00
CA ASP A 175 -5.64 0.05 7.53
C ASP A 175 -4.30 0.52 6.96
N VAL A 176 -3.69 1.57 7.54
CA VAL A 176 -2.34 2.03 7.15
C VAL A 176 -1.31 0.92 7.34
N TYR A 177 -1.40 0.14 8.41
CA TYR A 177 -0.53 -1.00 8.63
C TYR A 177 -0.73 -2.07 7.55
N SER A 178 -1.98 -2.47 7.31
CA SER A 178 -2.29 -3.48 6.28
C SER A 178 -1.90 -3.01 4.87
N LEU A 179 -2.08 -1.73 4.54
CA LEU A 179 -1.51 -1.13 3.32
C LEU A 179 0.02 -1.27 3.28
N GLY A 180 0.69 -1.05 4.41
CA GLY A 180 2.13 -1.28 4.55
C GLY A 180 2.52 -2.73 4.23
N VAL A 181 1.77 -3.72 4.71
CA VAL A 181 1.99 -5.15 4.44
C VAL A 181 1.80 -5.45 2.95
N VAL A 182 0.69 -4.98 2.35
CA VAL A 182 0.42 -5.19 0.92
C VAL A 182 1.49 -4.52 0.06
N LEU A 183 1.91 -3.30 0.37
CA LEU A 183 2.99 -2.63 -0.36
C LEU A 183 4.30 -3.41 -0.25
N TYR A 184 4.63 -3.88 0.94
CA TYR A 184 5.84 -4.66 1.19
C TYR A 184 5.87 -5.91 0.30
N GLU A 185 4.77 -6.66 0.27
CA GLU A 185 4.64 -7.85 -0.58
C GLU A 185 4.66 -7.49 -2.06
N LEU A 186 3.97 -6.43 -2.47
CA LEU A 186 3.95 -5.97 -3.85
C LEU A 186 5.36 -5.68 -4.39
N LEU A 187 6.20 -5.06 -3.55
CA LEU A 187 7.57 -4.69 -3.91
C LEU A 187 8.56 -5.85 -3.81
N THR A 188 8.38 -6.75 -2.85
CA THR A 188 9.40 -7.74 -2.49
C THR A 188 9.03 -9.18 -2.82
N GLY A 189 7.76 -9.48 -3.08
CA GLY A 189 7.24 -10.85 -3.17
C GLY A 189 7.20 -11.59 -1.83
N HIS A 190 7.57 -10.96 -0.72
CA HIS A 190 7.62 -11.56 0.62
C HIS A 190 6.51 -10.98 1.51
N ASN A 191 5.95 -11.79 2.41
CA ASN A 191 5.21 -11.25 3.55
C ASN A 191 6.20 -10.81 4.64
N PRO A 192 6.05 -9.60 5.23
CA PRO A 192 6.96 -9.11 6.27
C PRO A 192 6.98 -9.96 7.56
N HIS A 193 6.03 -10.89 7.74
CA HIS A 193 5.87 -11.72 8.94
C HIS A 193 5.98 -13.23 8.70
N ALA A 194 6.19 -13.70 7.46
CA ALA A 194 6.27 -15.13 7.15
C ALA A 194 7.47 -15.84 7.82
N GLU A 195 8.60 -15.15 8.01
CA GLU A 195 9.80 -15.71 8.64
C GLU A 195 9.87 -15.38 10.15
N ARG A 196 8.81 -15.71 10.90
CA ARG A 196 8.81 -15.58 12.37
C ARG A 196 9.16 -16.92 13.03
N PRO A 197 10.43 -17.23 13.33
CA PRO A 197 10.72 -17.98 14.54
C PRO A 197 10.38 -17.07 15.73
N GLU A 198 9.79 -17.65 16.76
CA GLU A 198 9.24 -16.99 17.95
C GLU A 198 10.08 -15.78 18.45
N GLY A 199 9.47 -14.59 18.54
CA GLY A 199 10.01 -13.45 19.32
C GLY A 199 10.71 -12.30 18.57
N GLY A 200 10.90 -12.36 17.25
CA GLY A 200 11.49 -11.25 16.49
C GLY A 200 10.53 -10.08 16.24
N ARG A 201 10.84 -8.89 16.80
CA ARG A 201 10.03 -7.66 16.62
C ARG A 201 10.32 -6.89 15.32
N ASP A 202 11.45 -7.16 14.66
CA ASP A 202 11.92 -6.31 13.57
C ASP A 202 11.55 -6.85 12.19
N VAL A 203 10.70 -6.11 11.48
CA VAL A 203 10.43 -6.31 10.06
C VAL A 203 11.70 -6.02 9.25
N LYS A 204 12.12 -6.97 8.41
CA LYS A 204 13.28 -6.76 7.52
C LYS A 204 13.01 -5.57 6.59
N ARG A 205 14.06 -4.86 6.21
CA ARG A 205 13.94 -3.83 5.16
C ARG A 205 13.56 -4.50 3.82
N PRO A 206 12.66 -3.92 3.02
CA PRO A 206 12.37 -4.39 1.66
C PRO A 206 13.62 -4.70 0.82
N SER A 207 14.62 -3.82 0.87
CA SER A 207 15.90 -4.01 0.16
C SER A 207 16.69 -5.22 0.68
N ALA A 208 16.60 -5.55 1.97
CA ALA A 208 17.22 -6.75 2.52
C ALA A 208 16.42 -8.01 2.16
N ALA A 209 15.09 -7.94 2.21
CA ALA A 209 14.23 -9.10 1.95
C ALA A 209 14.32 -9.63 0.52
N VAL A 210 14.50 -8.78 -0.49
CA VAL A 210 14.67 -9.25 -1.88
C VAL A 210 15.98 -10.01 -2.13
N THR A 211 16.85 -10.15 -1.11
CA THR A 211 18.06 -10.98 -1.18
C THR A 211 17.83 -12.40 -0.65
N SER A 212 16.73 -12.64 0.06
CA SER A 212 16.31 -13.97 0.54
C SER A 212 15.27 -14.60 -0.39
N THR A 213 15.03 -15.90 -0.19
CA THR A 213 13.98 -16.65 -0.86
C THR A 213 12.64 -16.40 -0.19
N ALA A 214 11.57 -16.14 -0.95
CA ALA A 214 10.24 -15.87 -0.41
C ALA A 214 9.36 -17.13 -0.41
N ALA A 215 8.79 -17.52 0.72
CA ALA A 215 7.67 -18.47 0.69
C ALA A 215 6.47 -17.79 0.01
N ARG A 216 5.90 -18.41 -1.04
CA ARG A 216 4.67 -17.90 -1.65
C ARG A 216 3.49 -18.08 -0.69
N LEU A 217 2.64 -17.05 -0.62
CA LEU A 217 1.51 -16.97 0.33
C LEU A 217 0.23 -17.66 -0.19
N ASP A 218 0.24 -18.14 -1.42
CA ASP A 218 -0.86 -18.87 -2.05
C ASP A 218 -0.95 -20.34 -1.60
N GLY A 219 -0.11 -20.75 -0.65
CA GLY A 219 -0.04 -22.13 -0.17
C GLY A 219 0.75 -23.07 -1.09
N SER A 220 1.31 -22.56 -2.19
CA SER A 220 2.27 -23.33 -3.00
C SER A 220 3.58 -23.52 -2.22
N SER A 221 4.16 -24.71 -2.28
CA SER A 221 5.50 -24.99 -1.72
C SER A 221 6.63 -24.32 -2.50
N GLU A 222 6.31 -23.45 -3.46
CA GLU A 222 7.29 -22.79 -4.31
C GLU A 222 7.83 -21.55 -3.61
N THR A 223 9.12 -21.59 -3.28
CA THR A 223 9.84 -20.45 -2.74
C THR A 223 10.36 -19.60 -3.91
N GLY A 224 9.88 -18.36 -4.05
CA GLY A 224 10.38 -17.44 -5.07
C GLY A 224 11.84 -17.09 -4.81
N THR A 225 12.72 -17.44 -5.74
CA THR A 225 14.14 -17.06 -5.68
C THR A 225 14.31 -15.55 -5.89
N PRO A 226 15.40 -14.93 -5.38
CA PRO A 226 15.71 -13.52 -5.68
C PRO A 226 15.68 -13.19 -7.18
N GLN A 227 16.09 -14.14 -8.02
CA GLN A 227 16.08 -14.02 -9.48
C GLN A 227 14.65 -13.92 -10.04
N GLU A 228 13.73 -14.77 -9.58
CA GLU A 228 12.33 -14.76 -10.01
C GLU A 228 11.59 -13.52 -9.52
N ILE A 229 11.84 -13.12 -8.27
CA ILE A 229 11.31 -11.87 -7.71
C ILE A 229 11.80 -10.69 -8.53
N ALA A 230 13.09 -10.60 -8.82
CA ALA A 230 13.61 -9.51 -9.65
C ALA A 230 13.03 -9.52 -11.08
N ARG A 231 12.88 -10.71 -11.68
CA ARG A 231 12.35 -10.87 -13.04
C ARG A 231 10.88 -10.43 -13.16
N SER A 232 10.05 -10.76 -12.18
CA SER A 232 8.65 -10.30 -12.11
C SER A 232 8.53 -8.79 -11.89
N ARG A 233 9.59 -8.14 -11.36
CA ARG A 233 9.72 -6.68 -11.25
C ARG A 233 10.53 -6.07 -12.41
N ALA A 234 10.63 -6.77 -13.54
CA ALA A 234 11.35 -6.36 -14.76
C ALA A 234 12.80 -5.89 -14.53
N THR A 235 13.53 -6.53 -13.61
CA THR A 235 14.88 -6.10 -13.23
C THR A 235 15.77 -7.26 -12.80
N GLN A 236 16.96 -6.94 -12.27
CA GLN A 236 17.93 -7.89 -11.71
C GLN A 236 18.01 -7.73 -10.18
N PRO A 237 18.37 -8.78 -9.41
CA PRO A 237 18.31 -8.75 -7.94
C PRO A 237 19.05 -7.57 -7.31
N GLU A 238 20.29 -7.30 -7.73
CA GLU A 238 21.08 -6.19 -7.17
C GLU A 238 20.51 -4.81 -7.56
N ARG A 239 19.89 -4.70 -8.74
CA ARG A 239 19.20 -3.47 -9.16
C ARG A 239 17.91 -3.26 -8.38
N LEU A 240 17.14 -4.32 -8.14
CA LEU A 240 15.94 -4.27 -7.30
C LEU A 240 16.30 -3.84 -5.88
N ARG A 241 17.30 -4.49 -5.27
CA ARG A 241 17.82 -4.13 -3.94
C ARG A 241 18.15 -2.65 -3.85
N ARG A 242 18.91 -2.11 -4.82
CA ARG A 242 19.27 -0.68 -4.86
C ARG A 242 18.07 0.23 -5.09
N ARG A 243 17.08 -0.21 -5.88
CA ARG A 243 15.86 0.56 -6.15
C ARG A 243 15.00 0.70 -4.90
N LEU A 244 14.85 -0.38 -4.14
CA LEU A 244 14.10 -0.40 -2.88
C LEU A 244 14.86 0.28 -1.74
N SER A 245 16.20 0.27 -1.81
CA SER A 245 17.03 0.83 -0.76
C SER A 245 16.78 2.32 -0.57
N GLY A 246 16.46 2.69 0.66
CA GLY A 246 16.38 4.07 1.05
C GLY A 246 14.96 4.51 1.40
N ASP A 247 14.34 5.28 0.49
CA ASP A 247 13.03 5.88 0.76
C ASP A 247 11.94 4.81 0.88
N LEU A 248 11.89 3.83 -0.04
CA LEU A 248 10.90 2.74 0.01
C LEU A 248 11.08 1.85 1.25
N ASP A 249 12.32 1.56 1.65
CA ASP A 249 12.57 0.91 2.95
C ASP A 249 11.92 1.68 4.10
N THR A 250 12.09 3.01 4.11
CA THR A 250 11.61 3.85 5.21
C THR A 250 10.10 3.99 5.18
N ILE A 251 9.50 4.08 3.99
CA ILE A 251 8.05 4.19 3.82
C ILE A 251 7.35 2.93 4.31
N CYS A 252 7.81 1.75 3.86
CA CYS A 252 7.25 0.47 4.31
C CYS A 252 7.42 0.31 5.83
N LEU A 253 8.63 0.53 6.37
CA LEU A 253 8.88 0.35 7.80
C LEU A 253 8.13 1.35 8.68
N LYS A 254 7.88 2.57 8.22
CA LYS A 254 7.03 3.53 8.95
C LYS A 254 5.58 3.05 9.01
N ALA A 255 5.03 2.53 7.92
CA ALA A 255 3.67 1.99 7.91
C ALA A 255 3.53 0.74 8.82
N LEU A 256 4.59 -0.07 8.90
CA LEU A 256 4.64 -1.33 9.65
C LEU A 256 5.08 -1.20 11.11
N ARG A 257 5.11 0.02 11.68
CA ARG A 257 5.45 0.18 13.09
C ARG A 257 4.41 -0.49 14.00
N PRO A 258 4.83 -1.15 15.09
CA PRO A 258 3.89 -1.79 16.00
C PRO A 258 2.90 -0.80 16.60
N GLU A 259 3.38 0.36 17.05
CA GLU A 259 2.57 1.39 17.69
C GLU A 259 1.82 2.26 16.64
N PRO A 260 0.47 2.32 16.65
CA PRO A 260 -0.33 3.06 15.68
C PRO A 260 0.06 4.53 15.53
N GLU A 261 0.35 5.22 16.64
CA GLU A 261 0.72 6.65 16.69
C GLU A 261 2.07 6.96 16.04
N GLN A 262 2.90 5.95 15.78
CA GLN A 262 4.18 6.13 15.08
C GLN A 262 4.10 5.87 13.58
N ARG A 263 2.93 5.43 13.08
CA ARG A 263 2.68 5.16 11.66
C ARG A 263 2.41 6.47 10.90
N TYR A 264 1.73 6.38 9.76
CA TYR A 264 1.18 7.56 9.11
C TYR A 264 -0.19 7.87 9.69
N ASP A 265 -0.48 9.15 9.89
CA ASP A 265 -1.76 9.62 10.45
C ASP A 265 -2.97 9.28 9.56
N SER A 266 -2.74 9.01 8.27
CA SER A 266 -3.79 8.66 7.30
C SER A 266 -3.24 7.92 6.09
N ALA A 267 -4.13 7.23 5.36
CA ALA A 267 -3.83 6.64 4.07
C ALA A 267 -3.35 7.68 3.04
N ALA A 268 -3.87 8.92 3.08
CA ALA A 268 -3.38 10.04 2.28
C ALA A 268 -1.92 10.38 2.58
N ALA A 269 -1.54 10.51 3.85
CA ALA A 269 -0.16 10.84 4.22
C ALA A 269 0.83 9.75 3.76
N PHE A 270 0.41 8.48 3.87
CA PHE A 270 1.17 7.36 3.33
C PHE A 270 1.29 7.41 1.80
N GLY A 271 0.19 7.62 1.09
CA GLY A 271 0.18 7.76 -0.37
C GLY A 271 0.98 8.96 -0.88
N GLU A 272 0.96 10.08 -0.17
CA GLU A 272 1.73 11.28 -0.51
C GLU A 272 3.24 11.03 -0.45
N ASP A 273 3.73 10.20 0.48
CA ASP A 273 5.14 9.82 0.51
C ASP A 273 5.54 8.91 -0.67
N LEU A 274 4.61 8.10 -1.19
CA LEU A 274 4.81 7.35 -2.44
C LEU A 274 4.87 8.29 -3.64
N LYS A 275 3.95 9.25 -3.73
CA LYS A 275 3.94 10.30 -4.77
C LYS A 275 5.24 11.10 -4.76
N ARG A 276 5.72 11.48 -3.58
CA ARG A 276 7.01 12.16 -3.40
C ARG A 276 8.18 11.29 -3.82
N HIS A 277 8.17 10.01 -3.47
CA HIS A 277 9.21 9.08 -3.91
C HIS A 277 9.29 9.02 -5.45
N LEU A 278 8.15 8.83 -6.11
CA LEU A 278 8.04 8.78 -7.58
C LEU A 278 8.46 10.09 -8.24
N ALA A 279 8.13 11.23 -7.63
CA ALA A 279 8.54 12.56 -8.09
C ALA A 279 10.00 12.92 -7.77
N GLY A 280 10.74 12.04 -7.08
CA GLY A 280 12.10 12.31 -6.62
C GLY A 280 12.19 13.42 -5.57
N LEU A 281 11.11 13.67 -4.85
CA LEU A 281 11.03 14.59 -3.71
C LEU A 281 11.57 13.93 -2.43
N PRO A 282 11.91 14.72 -1.39
CA PRO A 282 12.12 14.21 -0.05
C PRO A 282 10.82 13.63 0.53
N VAL A 283 10.89 12.47 1.17
CA VAL A 283 9.75 11.82 1.84
C VAL A 283 9.69 12.24 3.32
N GLU A 284 8.50 12.41 3.87
CA GLU A 284 8.28 12.77 5.27
C GLU A 284 8.72 11.66 6.23
N ALA A 285 8.66 10.41 5.80
CA ALA A 285 9.15 9.26 6.56
C ALA A 285 10.63 9.38 6.97
N ARG A 286 11.41 10.23 6.29
CA ARG A 286 12.83 10.51 6.56
C ARG A 286 13.09 11.88 7.19
N ALA A 287 12.07 12.51 7.78
CA ALA A 287 12.17 13.85 8.35
C ALA A 287 13.40 13.98 9.28
N GLY A 288 14.29 14.93 8.96
CA GLY A 288 15.40 15.32 9.86
C GLY A 288 16.73 15.68 9.16
N ALA A 289 17.08 15.07 8.03
CA ALA A 289 18.40 15.29 7.44
C ALA A 289 18.40 16.42 6.39
N ALA A 290 18.89 17.62 6.75
CA ALA A 290 19.11 18.73 5.81
C ALA A 290 19.95 18.30 4.58
N GLY A 291 20.96 17.45 4.79
CA GLY A 291 21.78 16.89 3.71
C GLY A 291 21.03 15.94 2.75
N TYR A 292 20.01 15.21 3.24
CA TYR A 292 19.16 14.38 2.38
C TYR A 292 18.32 15.24 1.42
N ARG A 293 17.71 16.32 1.94
CA ARG A 293 16.93 17.27 1.16
C ARG A 293 17.78 17.98 0.10
N LEU A 294 18.98 18.45 0.48
CA LEU A 294 19.92 19.10 -0.44
C LEU A 294 20.35 18.14 -1.57
N ARG A 295 20.71 16.90 -1.24
CA ARG A 295 21.08 15.89 -2.25
C ARG A 295 19.96 15.59 -3.23
N LYS A 296 18.72 15.45 -2.76
CA LYS A 296 17.53 15.27 -3.61
C LYS A 296 17.33 16.48 -4.54
N PHE A 297 17.45 17.69 -4.00
CA PHE A 297 17.37 18.93 -4.79
C PHE A 297 18.45 18.99 -5.88
N ILE A 298 19.71 18.69 -5.55
CA ILE A 298 20.82 18.68 -6.52
C ILE A 298 20.59 17.63 -7.60
N ARG A 299 20.20 16.41 -7.23
CA ARG A 299 19.95 15.32 -8.18
C ARG A 299 18.84 15.68 -9.17
N ARG A 300 17.77 16.31 -8.68
CA ARG A 300 16.64 16.74 -9.51
C ARG A 300 17.02 17.91 -10.44
N ASN A 301 17.79 18.86 -9.93
CA ASN A 301 18.14 20.11 -10.64
C ASN A 301 19.58 20.08 -11.20
N ARG A 302 20.09 18.91 -11.60
CA ARG A 302 21.51 18.73 -11.96
C ARG A 302 22.03 19.74 -13.00
N MET A 303 21.20 20.10 -13.97
CA MET A 303 21.54 21.07 -15.02
C MET A 303 21.67 22.48 -14.47
N LEU A 304 20.67 22.94 -13.70
CA LEU A 304 20.65 24.26 -13.10
C LEU A 304 21.78 24.41 -12.08
N VAL A 305 21.97 23.43 -11.20
CA VAL A 305 23.06 23.44 -10.22
C VAL A 305 24.42 23.42 -10.90
N GLY A 306 24.58 22.64 -11.98
CA GLY A 306 25.80 22.63 -12.78
C GLY A 306 26.10 23.99 -13.43
N ALA A 307 25.09 24.62 -14.05
CA ALA A 307 25.23 25.94 -14.67
C ALA A 307 25.58 27.02 -13.64
N THR A 308 24.85 27.08 -12.52
CA THR A 308 25.16 28.02 -11.43
C THR A 308 26.55 27.78 -10.85
N GLY A 309 26.96 26.51 -10.71
CA GLY A 309 28.30 26.14 -10.27
C GLY A 309 29.40 26.64 -11.20
N LEU A 310 29.20 26.54 -12.52
CA LEU A 310 30.12 27.08 -13.53
C LEU A 310 30.22 28.61 -13.46
N VAL A 311 29.09 29.30 -13.27
CA VAL A 311 29.08 30.76 -13.10
C VAL A 311 29.83 31.18 -11.85
N ILE A 312 29.58 30.52 -10.71
CA ILE A 312 30.30 30.80 -9.45
C ILE A 312 31.79 30.53 -9.61
N LEU A 313 32.17 29.43 -10.26
CA LEU A 313 33.58 29.10 -10.53
C LEU A 313 34.23 30.16 -11.41
N ALA A 314 33.58 30.60 -12.49
CA ALA A 314 34.09 31.64 -13.38
C ALA A 314 34.27 32.98 -12.64
N LEU A 315 33.30 33.39 -11.81
CA LEU A 315 33.41 34.58 -10.98
C LEU A 315 34.54 34.46 -9.95
N GLY A 316 34.72 33.30 -9.33
CA GLY A 316 35.79 33.02 -8.37
C GLY A 316 37.18 33.07 -9.01
N VAL A 317 37.34 32.47 -10.19
CA VAL A 317 38.58 32.55 -10.99
C VAL A 317 38.87 33.99 -11.41
N GLY A 318 37.86 34.72 -11.86
CA GLY A 318 37.98 36.14 -12.20
C GLY A 318 38.42 37.00 -11.01
N LEU A 319 37.80 36.81 -9.84
CA LEU A 319 38.18 37.52 -8.62
C LEU A 319 39.61 37.18 -8.18
N ALA A 320 40.00 35.91 -8.21
CA ALA A 320 41.37 35.50 -7.89
C ALA A 320 42.40 36.12 -8.86
N ALA A 321 42.11 36.13 -10.17
CA ALA A 321 42.98 36.72 -11.18
C ALA A 321 43.14 38.23 -10.99
N THR A 322 42.04 38.96 -10.70
CA THR A 322 42.08 40.41 -10.46
C THR A 322 42.86 40.76 -9.19
N LEU A 323 42.67 40.02 -8.09
CA LEU A 323 43.44 40.23 -6.86
C LEU A 323 44.93 39.94 -7.06
N TRP A 324 45.28 38.90 -7.81
CA TRP A 324 46.66 38.58 -8.15
C TRP A 324 47.32 39.66 -9.01
N GLN A 325 46.60 40.18 -10.02
CA GLN A 325 47.06 41.31 -10.82
C GLN A 325 47.26 42.57 -9.97
N ALA A 326 46.34 42.88 -9.06
CA ALA A 326 46.44 44.04 -8.17
C ALA A 326 47.65 43.96 -7.22
N GLN A 327 47.94 42.78 -6.66
CA GLN A 327 49.14 42.57 -5.83
C GLN A 327 50.43 42.70 -6.65
N ARG A 328 50.45 42.17 -7.87
CA ARG A 328 51.60 42.26 -8.76
C ARG A 328 51.88 43.70 -9.18
N ALA A 329 50.84 44.48 -9.46
CA ALA A 329 50.96 45.91 -9.77
C ALA A 329 51.52 46.70 -8.56
N ARG A 330 51.04 46.43 -7.34
CA ARG A 330 51.56 47.08 -6.12
C ARG A 330 53.03 46.78 -5.86
N THR A 331 53.46 45.53 -6.06
CA THR A 331 54.87 45.13 -5.88
C THR A 331 55.79 45.70 -6.95
N GLN A 332 55.31 45.91 -8.16
CA GLN A 332 56.06 46.63 -9.21
C GLN A 332 56.13 48.13 -8.92
N ALA A 333 55.05 48.75 -8.47
CA ALA A 333 55.02 50.16 -8.08
C ALA A 333 55.92 50.45 -6.86
N ALA A 334 56.11 49.50 -5.95
CA ALA A 334 57.02 49.63 -4.82
C ALA A 334 58.50 49.39 -5.17
N ARG A 335 58.79 48.91 -6.38
CA ARG A 335 60.17 48.69 -6.89
C ARG A 335 60.64 49.78 -7.86
N ALA A 336 59.72 50.63 -8.32
CA ALA A 336 59.98 51.79 -9.15
C ALA A 336 60.18 53.03 -8.27
#